data_AF-A0A2H9P1S6-F1
#
_entry.id   AF-A0A2H9P1S6-F1
#
_cell.length_a   1.000
_cell.length_b   1.000
_cell.length_c   1.000
_cell.angle_alpha   90.00
_cell.angle_beta   90.00
_cell.angle_gamma   90.00
#
_symmetry.space_group_name_H-M   'P 1'
#
loop_
_entity.id
_entity.type
_entity.pdbx_description
1 polymer ?
#
loop_
_entity_poly.entity_id
_entity_poly.type
_entity_poly.pdbx_seq_one_letter_code
_entity_poly.pdbx_strand_id
1 'polypeptide(L)' 'GEFREKIQNALKYRDDGMTWTELRDQLELEQIVPNNKWVRQLEKDIGLKRLREMKGVVWRVTHV' A
#
# COMPACT_ATOMS: atom_id res chain seq x y z
N GLY A 1 5.99 -12.97 0.44
CA GLY A 1 5.22 -13.19 -0.80
C GLY A 1 5.40 -11.98 -1.68
N GLU A 2 5.71 -12.17 -2.96
CA GLU A 2 6.28 -11.11 -3.82
C GLU A 2 5.48 -9.80 -3.83
N PHE A 3 4.14 -9.87 -3.95
CA PHE A 3 3.28 -8.68 -3.91
C PHE A 3 3.38 -7.93 -2.58
N ARG A 4 3.33 -8.66 -1.46
CA ARG A 4 3.46 -8.08 -0.12
C ARG A 4 4.81 -7.37 0.04
N GLU A 5 5.89 -7.99 -0.41
CA GLU A 5 7.23 -7.42 -0.33
C GLU A 5 7.38 -6.17 -1.20
N LYS A 6 6.83 -6.18 -2.43
CA LYS A 6 6.81 -4.99 -3.29
C LYS A 6 6.07 -3.82 -2.63
N ILE A 7 4.87 -4.06 -2.08
CA ILE A 7 4.10 -3.02 -1.38
C ILE A 7 4.84 -2.54 -0.13
N GLN A 8 5.38 -3.45 0.68
CA GLN A 8 6.10 -3.11 1.89
C GLN A 8 7.34 -2.25 1.57
N ASN A 9 8.14 -2.65 0.57
CA ASN A 9 9.34 -1.92 0.17
C ASN A 9 9.01 -0.53 -0.41
N ALA A 10 7.94 -0.41 -1.20
CA ALA A 10 7.51 0.87 -1.74
C ALA A 10 7.09 1.86 -0.65
N LEU A 11 6.45 1.36 0.42
CA LEU A 11 5.95 2.18 1.50
C LEU A 11 6.95 2.35 2.67
N LYS A 12 7.98 1.50 2.77
CA LYS A 12 8.93 1.47 3.89
C LYS A 12 9.62 2.81 4.13
N TYR A 13 9.94 3.57 3.08
CA TYR A 13 10.65 4.85 3.23
C TYR A 13 9.76 6.06 2.90
N ARG A 14 8.44 5.87 2.97
CA ARG A 14 7.42 6.88 2.64
C ARG A 14 6.54 7.11 3.86
N ASP A 15 7.00 7.96 4.76
CA ASP A 15 6.24 8.32 5.97
C ASP A 15 4.92 9.02 5.64
N ASP A 16 4.86 9.71 4.50
CA ASP A 16 3.66 10.33 3.92
C ASP A 16 2.71 9.33 3.26
N GLY A 17 3.19 8.11 2.99
CA GLY A 17 2.44 7.06 2.33
C GLY A 17 2.10 7.34 0.87
N MET A 18 1.43 6.36 0.27
CA MET A 18 1.04 6.41 -1.14
C MET A 18 -0.41 5.98 -1.32
N THR A 19 -1.12 6.63 -2.23
CA THR A 19 -2.39 6.14 -2.75
C THR A 19 -2.20 4.87 -3.56
N TRP A 20 -3.29 4.14 -3.81
CA TRP A 20 -3.24 2.97 -4.70
C TRP A 20 -2.72 3.32 -6.09
N THR A 21 -3.14 4.47 -6.65
CA THR A 21 -2.70 4.93 -7.97
C THR A 21 -1.18 5.14 -7.99
N GLU A 22 -0.63 5.84 -7.00
CA GLU A 22 0.82 6.07 -6.90
C GLU A 22 1.59 4.74 -6.75
N LEU A 23 1.07 3.78 -5.95
CA LEU A 23 1.67 2.45 -5.81
C LEU A 23 1.63 1.65 -7.10
N ARG A 24 0.48 1.65 -7.78
CA ARG A 24 0.27 0.93 -9.04
C ARG A 24 1.23 1.44 -10.11
N ASP A 25 1.34 2.75 -10.24
CA ASP A 25 2.18 3.38 -11.25
C ASP A 25 3.67 3.15 -10.95
N GLN A 26 4.09 3.24 -9.68
CA GLN A 26 5.48 2.98 -9.27
C GLN A 26 5.89 1.50 -9.42
N LEU A 27 4.97 0.57 -9.16
CA LEU A 27 5.23 -0.87 -9.19
C LEU A 27 4.83 -1.54 -10.51
N GLU A 28 4.41 -0.76 -11.50
CA GLU A 28 3.94 -1.21 -12.83
C GLU A 28 2.90 -2.33 -12.72
N LEU A 29 1.94 -2.16 -11.80
CA LEU A 29 0.92 -3.16 -11.55
C LEU A 29 -0.18 -3.08 -12.62
N GLU A 30 -0.48 -4.21 -13.25
CA GLU A 30 -1.57 -4.32 -14.24
C GLU A 30 -2.96 -4.13 -13.64
N GLN A 31 -3.10 -4.27 -12.32
CA GLN A 31 -4.40 -4.19 -11.66
C GLN A 31 -4.91 -2.75 -11.59
N ILE A 32 -6.11 -2.52 -12.09
CA ILE A 32 -6.75 -1.20 -12.04
C ILE A 32 -7.09 -0.80 -10.60
N VAL A 33 -7.57 -1.76 -9.79
CA VAL A 33 -8.00 -1.58 -8.39
C VAL A 33 -7.38 -2.65 -7.49
N PRO A 34 -7.19 -2.36 -6.19
CA PRO A 34 -6.64 -3.34 -5.26
C PRO A 34 -7.68 -4.42 -4.92
N ASN A 35 -7.22 -5.67 -4.77
CA ASN A 35 -8.08 -6.73 -4.27
C ASN A 35 -8.30 -6.59 -2.75
N ASN A 36 -9.55 -6.38 -2.33
CA ASN A 36 -9.91 -6.18 -0.92
C ASN A 36 -9.46 -7.31 0.03
N LYS A 37 -9.40 -8.56 -0.44
CA LYS A 37 -8.91 -9.69 0.37
C LYS A 37 -7.42 -9.54 0.63
N TRP A 38 -6.64 -9.15 -0.37
CA TRP A 38 -5.20 -8.91 -0.23
C TRP A 38 -4.93 -7.69 0.65
N VAL A 39 -5.69 -6.60 0.50
CA VAL A 39 -5.55 -5.42 1.36
C VAL A 39 -5.73 -5.80 2.82
N ARG A 40 -6.80 -6.53 3.16
CA ARG A 40 -7.03 -7.01 4.53
C ARG A 40 -5.93 -7.94 5.04
N GLN A 41 -5.32 -8.72 4.14
CA GLN A 41 -4.17 -9.54 4.52
C GLN A 41 -2.95 -8.66 4.81
N LEU A 42 -2.65 -7.65 3.99
CA LEU A 42 -1.55 -6.70 4.22
C LEU A 42 -1.73 -5.90 5.51
N GLU A 43 -2.97 -5.50 5.84
CA GLU A 43 -3.30 -4.85 7.12
C GLU A 43 -2.86 -5.72 8.32
N LYS A 44 -3.02 -7.05 8.23
CA LYS A 44 -2.58 -7.99 9.27
C LYS A 44 -1.08 -8.29 9.20
N ASP A 45 -0.57 -8.49 8.01
CA ASP A 45 0.76 -9.04 7.74
C ASP A 45 1.90 -8.06 7.94
N ILE A 46 1.67 -6.81 7.52
CA ILE A 46 2.67 -5.74 7.55
C ILE A 46 2.18 -4.52 8.33
N GLY A 47 0.99 -4.56 8.93
CA GLY A 47 0.45 -3.39 9.63
C GLY A 47 0.11 -2.24 8.67
N LEU A 48 -0.30 -2.57 7.44
CA LEU A 48 -0.78 -1.58 6.48
C LEU A 48 -1.97 -0.82 7.08
N LYS A 49 -1.94 0.51 6.99
CA LYS A 49 -3.02 1.42 7.38
C LYS A 49 -3.54 2.16 6.17
N ARG A 50 -4.85 2.36 6.13
CA ARG A 50 -5.54 3.19 5.13
C ARG A 50 -6.06 4.45 5.79
N LEU A 51 -5.53 5.59 5.40
CA LEU A 51 -5.87 6.90 5.95
C LEU A 51 -6.58 7.72 4.88
N ARG A 52 -7.66 8.41 5.25
CA ARG A 52 -8.31 9.35 4.35
C ARG A 52 -7.63 10.71 4.49
N GLU A 53 -7.03 11.18 3.40
CA GLU A 53 -6.34 12.46 3.30
C GLU A 53 -6.88 13.28 2.13
N MET A 54 -6.41 14.52 1.96
CA MET A 54 -6.81 15.38 0.85
C MET A 54 -6.55 14.75 -0.52
N LYS A 55 -5.46 13.98 -0.66
CA LYS A 55 -5.11 13.26 -1.91
C LYS A 55 -5.88 11.93 -2.10
N GLY A 56 -6.77 11.58 -1.17
CA GLY A 56 -7.57 10.36 -1.22
C GLY A 56 -7.20 9.34 -0.13
N VAL A 57 -7.37 8.06 -0.43
CA VAL A 57 -7.03 6.98 0.52
C VAL A 57 -5.55 6.64 0.39
N VAL A 58 -4.79 7.01 1.41
CA VAL A 58 -3.35 6.82 1.50
C VAL A 58 -3.03 5.56 2.30
N TRP A 59 -2.10 4.77 1.77
CA TRP A 59 -1.60 3.54 2.35
C TRP A 59 -0.26 3.83 3.02
N ARG A 60 -0.13 3.43 4.28
CA ARG A 60 1.09 3.59 5.09
C ARG A 60 1.41 2.30 5.81
N VAL A 61 2.69 2.00 6.00
CA VAL A 61 3.14 0.95 6.91
C VAL A 61 3.66 1.63 8.16
N THR A 62 3.23 1.20 9.34
CA THR A 62 3.81 1.75 10.57
C THR A 62 5.13 1.05 10.80
N HIS A 63 6.23 1.80 10.92
CA HIS A 63 7.49 1.25 11.40
C HIS A 63 7.26 0.67 12.79
N VAL A 64 7.63 -0.60 12.97
CA VAL A 64 7.73 -1.25 14.28
C VAL A 64 9.21 -1.31 14.64
#